data_AF-A0A6B3URM2-F1
#
_entry.id   AF-A0A6B3URM2-F1
#
_cell.length_a   1.000
_cell.length_b   1.000
_cell.length_c   1.000
_cell.angle_alpha   90.00
_cell.angle_beta   90.00
_cell.angle_gamma   90.00
#
_symmetry.space_group_name_H-M   'P 1'
#
loop_
_entity.id
_entity.type
_entity.pdbx_description
1 polymer ?
#
loop_
_entity_poly.entity_id
_entity_poly.type
_entity_poly.pdbx_seq_one_letter_code
_entity_poly.pdbx_strand_id
1 'polypeptide(L)'
;VLRRRPFGVRAGRAAEDGPSAAATRWRIACAPSEPLAGEPGLGRERWKVSLERCRGGRTGAWIMEADDGADPVRVVAELADRQLPAAHEDRRRAAG
;
A
#
# COMPACT_ATOMS: atom_id res chain seq x y z
N VAL A 1 -0.79 7.79 -13.05
CA VAL A 1 -0.15 6.49 -13.41
C VAL A 1 1.04 6.22 -12.50
N LEU A 2 1.01 5.13 -11.73
CA LEU A 2 2.08 4.82 -10.77
C LEU A 2 3.38 4.41 -11.49
N ARG A 3 4.40 5.28 -11.46
CA ARG A 3 5.72 4.97 -12.02
C ARG A 3 6.45 3.99 -11.09
N ARG A 4 6.37 2.71 -11.42
CA ARG A 4 7.17 1.66 -10.78
C ARG A 4 8.57 1.65 -11.41
N ARG A 5 9.62 1.90 -10.62
CA ARG A 5 10.98 1.50 -11.04
C ARG A 5 11.15 0.02 -10.68
N PRO A 6 11.26 -0.90 -11.65
CA PRO A 6 11.44 -2.29 -11.33
C PRO A 6 12.84 -2.46 -10.73
N PHE A 7 12.91 -3.20 -9.62
CA PHE A 7 14.11 -3.60 -8.89
C PHE A 7 14.72 -2.54 -7.95
N GLY A 8 14.10 -2.39 -6.77
CA GLY A 8 14.83 -1.93 -5.59
C GLY A 8 15.54 -3.10 -4.91
N VAL A 9 16.66 -2.78 -4.26
CA VAL A 9 17.52 -3.66 -3.44
C VAL A 9 16.67 -4.65 -2.63
N ARG A 10 17.13 -5.91 -2.47
CA ARG A 10 16.51 -6.85 -1.51
C ARG A 10 16.18 -6.09 -0.25
N ALA A 11 14.91 -6.09 0.16
CA ALA A 11 14.56 -5.56 1.47
C ALA A 11 15.48 -6.25 2.48
N GLY A 12 16.37 -5.49 3.11
CA GLY A 12 17.18 -6.01 4.22
C GLY A 12 16.23 -6.69 5.20
N ARG A 13 16.67 -7.80 5.81
CA ARG A 13 15.86 -8.65 6.67
C ARG A 13 14.88 -7.78 7.45
N ALA A 14 13.59 -7.87 7.12
CA ALA A 14 12.58 -7.09 7.79
C ALA A 14 12.78 -7.35 9.29
N ALA A 15 12.86 -6.29 10.10
CA ALA A 15 12.80 -6.43 11.54
C ALA A 15 11.60 -7.34 11.81
N GLU A 16 11.85 -8.52 12.37
CA GLU A 16 10.80 -9.50 12.61
C GLU A 16 9.94 -8.96 13.75
N ASP A 17 8.96 -8.13 13.40
CA ASP A 17 7.93 -7.63 14.32
C ASP A 17 7.00 -8.80 14.67
N GLY A 18 7.50 -9.74 15.48
CA GLY A 18 6.72 -10.82 16.07
C GLY A 18 5.92 -11.71 15.08
N PRO A 19 5.09 -12.61 15.61
CA PRO A 19 4.18 -13.41 14.78
C PRO A 19 3.10 -12.53 14.13
N SER A 20 2.83 -12.75 12.85
CA SER A 20 1.79 -12.04 12.09
C SER A 20 0.96 -12.98 11.21
N ALA A 21 -0.36 -12.84 11.27
CA ALA A 21 -1.31 -13.60 10.45
C ALA A 21 -1.45 -13.07 9.00
N ALA A 22 -0.90 -11.88 8.69
CA ALA A 22 -1.16 -11.18 7.43
C ALA A 22 -0.53 -11.88 6.21
N ALA A 23 -1.32 -12.49 5.33
CA ALA A 23 -0.86 -13.21 4.12
C ALA A 23 0.10 -12.39 3.22
N THR A 24 -0.12 -11.07 3.21
CA THR A 24 0.70 -10.08 2.53
C THR A 24 0.88 -8.89 3.46
N ARG A 25 2.10 -8.38 3.61
CA ARG A 25 2.40 -7.22 4.47
C ARG A 25 3.19 -6.19 3.69
N TRP A 26 2.67 -4.96 3.66
CA TRP A 26 3.32 -3.80 3.08
C TRP A 26 3.72 -2.82 4.18
N ARG A 27 4.85 -2.13 3.98
CA ARG A 27 5.28 -0.98 4.78
C ARG A 27 5.46 0.21 3.86
N ILE A 28 4.93 1.36 4.27
CA ILE A 28 5.02 2.62 3.54
C ILE A 28 5.68 3.64 4.45
N ALA A 29 6.71 4.32 3.95
CA ALA A 29 7.40 5.41 4.63
C ALA A 29 7.63 6.57 3.67
N CYS A 30 7.81 7.77 4.20
CA CYS A 30 8.17 8.94 3.39
C CYS A 30 9.55 8.72 2.72
N ALA A 31 9.72 9.22 1.50
CA ALA A 31 11.00 9.35 0.83
C ALA A 31 11.21 10.81 0.39
N PRO A 32 12.46 11.32 0.36
CA PRO A 32 12.71 12.69 -0.09
C PRO A 32 12.26 12.90 -1.54
N SER A 33 11.56 14.00 -1.80
CA SER A 33 11.22 14.47 -3.15
C SER A 33 12.49 14.83 -3.92
N GLU A 34 12.54 14.58 -5.23
CA GLU A 34 13.58 15.11 -6.10
C GLU A 34 13.13 16.47 -6.64
N PRO A 35 13.89 17.57 -6.44
CA PRO A 35 13.53 18.89 -6.96
C PRO A 35 13.31 18.86 -8.47
N LEU A 36 12.30 19.59 -8.94
CA LEU A 36 12.05 19.73 -10.37
C LEU A 36 13.08 20.69 -10.98
N ALA A 37 13.72 20.29 -12.07
CA ALA A 37 14.78 21.08 -12.69
C ALA A 37 14.24 22.44 -13.17
N GLY A 38 14.86 23.52 -12.68
CA GLY A 38 14.50 24.89 -13.06
C GLY A 38 13.37 25.52 -12.24
N GLU A 39 12.81 24.82 -11.25
CA GLU A 39 11.73 25.36 -10.41
C GLU A 39 12.15 25.44 -8.93
N PRO A 40 11.89 26.56 -8.24
CA PRO A 40 12.08 26.63 -6.80
C PRO A 40 10.99 25.82 -6.08
N GLY A 41 11.39 24.86 -5.25
CA GLY A 41 10.43 24.14 -4.38
C GLY A 41 10.78 22.67 -4.11
N LEU A 42 9.85 22.01 -3.43
CA LEU A 42 9.83 20.55 -3.31
C LEU A 42 9.31 19.98 -4.62
N GLY A 43 9.95 18.92 -5.11
CA GLY A 43 9.40 18.19 -6.24
C GLY A 43 8.27 17.24 -5.82
N ARG A 44 8.01 16.25 -6.66
CA ARG A 44 6.91 15.29 -6.47
C ARG A 44 7.02 14.55 -5.16
N GLU A 45 5.88 14.28 -4.55
CA GLU A 45 5.81 13.46 -3.35
C GLU A 45 6.28 12.03 -3.65
N ARG A 46 7.08 11.48 -2.72
CA ARG A 46 7.71 10.17 -2.86
C ARG A 46 7.56 9.35 -1.61
N TRP A 47 7.46 8.05 -1.81
CA TRP A 47 7.35 7.07 -0.75
C TRP A 47 8.28 5.90 -0.98
N LYS A 48 8.88 5.41 0.10
CA LYS A 48 9.50 4.09 0.14
C LYS A 48 8.43 3.08 0.49
N VAL A 49 8.22 2.13 -0.41
CA VAL A 49 7.25 1.05 -0.25
C VAL A 49 7.98 -0.26 -0.21
N SER A 50 7.75 -1.05 0.83
CA SER A 50 8.35 -2.38 1.00
C SER A 50 7.25 -3.43 1.11
N LEU A 51 7.35 -4.49 0.33
CA LEU A 51 6.59 -5.72 0.48
C LEU A 51 7.40 -6.64 1.38
N GLU A 52 7.01 -6.73 2.65
CA GLU A 52 7.76 -7.44 3.69
C GLU A 52 7.38 -8.91 3.79
N ARG A 53 6.14 -9.25 3.41
CA ARG A 53 5.65 -10.62 3.30
C ARG A 53 4.72 -10.76 2.11
N CYS A 54 4.83 -11.85 1.36
CA CYS A 54 3.91 -12.20 0.29
C CYS A 54 3.85 -13.72 0.14
N ARG A 55 2.70 -14.35 0.42
CA ARG A 55 2.52 -15.78 0.19
C ARG A 55 2.47 -16.07 -1.33
N GLY A 56 3.38 -16.91 -1.80
CA GLY A 56 3.43 -17.30 -3.22
C GLY A 56 4.04 -16.25 -4.15
N GLY A 57 4.62 -15.18 -3.61
CA GLY A 57 5.26 -14.11 -4.38
C GLY A 57 6.63 -13.73 -3.86
N ARG A 58 7.26 -12.75 -4.50
CA ARG A 58 8.54 -12.20 -4.06
C ARG A 58 8.32 -10.90 -3.30
N THR A 59 9.01 -10.77 -2.17
CA THR A 59 9.15 -9.51 -1.45
C THR A 59 10.04 -8.54 -2.24
N GLY A 60 10.00 -7.26 -1.86
CA GLY A 60 10.74 -6.22 -2.57
C GLY A 60 10.58 -4.86 -1.92
N ALA A 61 11.35 -3.89 -2.39
CA ALA A 61 11.22 -2.50 -2.01
C ALA A 61 11.28 -1.61 -3.26
N TRP A 62 10.60 -0.47 -3.21
CA TRP A 62 10.47 0.48 -4.31
C TRP A 62 10.45 1.90 -3.78
N ILE A 63 10.94 2.83 -4.58
CA ILE A 63 10.58 4.25 -4.45
C ILE A 63 9.46 4.51 -5.44
N MET A 64 8.35 5.04 -4.93
CA MET A 64 7.16 5.39 -5.68
C MET A 64 7.00 6.90 -5.64
N GLU A 65 6.51 7.45 -6.74
CA GLU A 65 6.35 8.88 -6.94
C GLU A 65 4.95 9.14 -7.50
N ALA A 66 4.32 10.22 -7.06
CA ALA A 66 3.04 10.62 -7.61
C ALA A 66 3.17 11.14 -9.04
N ASP A 67 2.11 10.90 -9.81
CA ASP A 67 1.94 11.40 -11.16
C ASP A 67 0.90 12.51 -11.13
N ASP A 68 0.90 13.42 -12.10
CA ASP A 68 0.02 14.63 -12.14
C ASP A 68 -1.47 14.31 -12.31
N GLY A 69 -1.86 13.03 -12.25
CA GLY A 69 -3.25 12.63 -12.29
C GLY A 69 -3.95 12.95 -10.97
N ALA A 70 -4.93 13.85 -11.01
CA ALA A 70 -5.85 14.09 -9.90
C ALA A 70 -6.80 12.91 -9.72
N ASP A 71 -6.30 11.78 -9.24
CA ASP A 71 -7.16 10.68 -8.79
C ASP A 71 -7.65 11.02 -7.38
N PRO A 72 -8.97 11.17 -7.13
CA PRO A 72 -9.47 11.52 -5.82
C PRO A 72 -9.19 10.38 -4.83
N VAL A 73 -8.27 10.60 -3.90
CA VAL A 73 -8.08 9.71 -2.75
C VAL A 73 -9.23 9.94 -1.78
N ARG A 74 -10.11 8.95 -1.62
CA ARG A 74 -11.15 8.98 -0.59
C ARG A 74 -10.61 8.38 0.70
N VAL A 75 -10.88 9.06 1.81
CA VAL A 75 -10.69 8.48 3.14
C VAL A 75 -11.70 7.33 3.28
N VAL A 76 -11.19 6.11 3.43
CA VAL A 76 -12.02 4.95 3.73
C VAL A 76 -12.46 5.07 5.19
N ALA A 77 -13.70 4.68 5.50
CA ALA A 77 -14.15 4.57 6.88
C ALA A 77 -13.18 3.68 7.68
N GLU A 78 -13.09 3.94 8.99
CA GLU A 78 -12.26 3.15 9.88
C GLU A 78 -12.55 1.66 9.68
N LEU A 79 -11.51 0.87 9.42
CA LEU A 79 -11.68 -0.57 9.21
C LEU A 79 -12.11 -1.16 10.55
N ALA A 80 -13.29 -1.77 10.60
CA ALA A 80 -13.73 -2.45 11.81
C ALA A 80 -12.70 -3.52 12.19
N ASP A 81 -12.18 -3.47 13.42
CA ASP A 81 -11.18 -4.42 13.95
C ASP A 81 -11.66 -5.88 14.04
N ARG A 82 -12.91 -6.16 13.64
CA ARG A 82 -13.53 -7.48 13.73
C ARG A 82 -13.52 -8.19 12.39
N GLN A 83 -13.19 -9.49 12.42
CA GLN A 83 -13.52 -10.39 11.32
C GLN A 83 -15.00 -10.23 10.97
N LEU A 84 -15.30 -9.95 9.70
CA LEU A 84 -16.66 -10.11 9.20
C LEU A 84 -17.03 -11.59 9.38
N PRO A 85 -18.11 -11.91 10.12
CA PRO A 85 -18.66 -13.25 10.11
C PRO A 85 -18.95 -13.64 8.66
N ALA A 86 -18.79 -14.92 8.31
CA ALA A 86 -19.23 -15.42 7.01
C ALA A 86 -20.65 -14.90 6.73
N ALA A 87 -20.85 -14.31 5.57
CA ALA A 87 -22.14 -13.76 5.18
C ALA A 87 -23.21 -14.84 5.41
N HIS A 88 -24.13 -14.59 6.34
CA HIS A 88 -25.35 -15.36 6.39
C HIS A 88 -26.12 -15.03 5.11
N GLU A 89 -26.42 -16.05 4.31
CA GLU A 89 -27.34 -15.93 3.19
C GLU A 89 -28.67 -15.43 3.73
N ASP A 90 -28.95 -14.14 3.57
CA ASP A 90 -30.28 -13.58 3.77
C ASP A 90 -31.22 -14.24 2.76
N ARG A 91 -31.88 -15.30 3.23
CA ARG A 91 -32.96 -15.98 2.55
C ARG A 91 -34.09 -14.97 2.40
N ARG A 92 -34.12 -14.29 1.26
CA ARG A 92 -35.30 -13.57 0.77
C ARG A 92 -36.50 -14.51 0.82
N ARG A 93 -37.43 -14.24 1.72
CA ARG A 93 -38.86 -14.49 1.47
C ARG A 93 -39.55 -13.15 1.41
N ALA A 94 -39.86 -12.72 0.20
CA ALA A 94 -41.00 -11.85 -0.04
C ALA A 94 -42.26 -12.67 0.21
N ALA A 95 -43.17 -12.17 1.04
CA ALA A 95 -44.57 -12.56 1.08
C ALA A 95 -45.36 -11.53 1.91
N GLY A 96 -46.43 -11.00 1.31
CA GLY A 96 -47.55 -10.33 1.98
C GLY A 96 -47.57 -8.83 1.79
#